data_AF-A0A1G1WDA1-F1
#
_entry.id   AF-A0A1G1WDA1-F1
#
_cell.length_a   1.000
_cell.length_b   1.000
_cell.length_c   1.000
_cell.angle_alpha   90.00
_cell.angle_beta   90.00
_cell.angle_gamma   90.00
#
_symmetry.space_group_name_H-M   'P 1'
#
loop_
_entity.id
_entity.type
_entity.pdbx_description
1 polymer ?
#
loop_
_entity_poly.entity_id
_entity_poly.type
_entity_poly.pdbx_seq_one_letter_code
_entity_poly.pdbx_strand_id
1 'polypeptide(L)'
;MSERGSLLVGLMMAGVILSFTIIVVIYSLPRYSTDRNSVATNSAAGTSEDGVGGTPADLINQANSVKIQADLKSIQTQMIAYYAEQGVYPNSLEDLTSFMGTQATASKITYISCSDQSALLYHDSSGYPGFVFNHEEVTPSKGSPPPSCGT
;
A
#
# COMPACT_ATOMS: atom_id res chain seq x y z
N MET A 1 51.30 28.28 6.73
CA MET A 1 50.23 28.46 5.71
C MET A 1 49.63 27.14 5.19
N SER A 2 50.21 25.96 5.46
CA SER A 2 49.73 24.68 4.92
C SER A 2 48.55 24.02 5.64
N GLU A 3 48.14 24.50 6.81
CA GLU A 3 47.12 23.82 7.63
C GLU A 3 45.68 24.05 7.14
N ARG A 4 45.42 25.16 6.44
CA ARG A 4 44.07 25.48 5.94
C ARG A 4 43.67 24.66 4.72
N GLY A 5 44.63 24.18 3.92
CA GLY A 5 44.37 23.33 2.76
C GLY A 5 43.97 21.90 3.16
N SER A 6 44.56 21.37 4.23
CA SER A 6 44.25 20.05 4.79
C SER A 6 42.78 19.94 5.23
N LEU A 7 42.25 20.98 5.86
CA LEU A 7 40.89 21.00 6.39
C LEU A 7 39.84 20.99 5.28
N LEU A 8 40.09 21.70 4.17
CA LEU A 8 39.20 21.71 3.00
C LEU A 8 39.21 20.34 2.27
N VAL A 9 40.38 19.72 2.14
CA VAL A 9 40.53 18.40 1.52
C VAL A 9 39.86 17.32 2.38
N GLY A 10 39.98 17.40 3.70
CA GLY A 10 39.30 16.50 4.63
C GLY A 10 37.77 16.61 4.53
N LEU A 11 37.23 17.82 4.40
CA LEU A 11 35.79 18.05 4.27
C LEU A 11 35.24 17.54 2.93
N MET A 12 36.01 17.69 1.85
CA MET A 12 35.66 17.14 0.53
C MET A 12 35.63 15.61 0.54
N MET A 13 36.62 14.96 1.17
CA MET A 13 36.66 13.50 1.28
C MET A 13 35.54 12.96 2.17
N ALA A 14 35.21 13.64 3.27
CA ALA A 14 34.08 13.26 4.12
C ALA A 14 32.74 13.32 3.36
N GLY A 15 32.54 14.35 2.53
CA GLY A 15 31.34 14.45 1.69
C GLY A 15 31.20 13.30 0.68
N VAL A 16 32.30 12.87 0.07
CA VAL A 16 32.31 11.74 -0.88
C VAL A 16 32.04 10.40 -0.19
N ILE A 17 32.59 10.20 1.01
CA ILE A 17 32.33 8.98 1.80
C ILE A 17 30.87 8.94 2.24
N LEU A 18 30.31 10.09 2.65
CA LEU A 18 28.93 10.20 3.10
C LEU A 18 27.93 9.98 1.94
N SER A 19 28.22 10.50 0.74
CA SER A 19 27.39 10.24 -0.43
C SER A 19 27.46 8.78 -0.88
N PHE A 20 28.65 8.18 -0.85
CA PHE A 20 28.84 6.77 -1.20
C PHE A 20 28.12 5.84 -0.22
N THR A 21 28.20 6.11 1.08
CA THR A 21 27.50 5.31 2.10
C THR A 21 25.97 5.42 1.97
N ILE A 22 25.42 6.60 1.65
CA ILE A 22 23.97 6.74 1.38
C ILE A 22 23.55 5.91 0.16
N ILE A 23 24.31 5.97 -0.94
CA ILE A 23 23.99 5.20 -2.16
C ILE A 23 24.07 3.70 -1.87
N VAL A 24 25.12 3.25 -1.18
CA VAL A 24 25.28 1.85 -0.77
C VAL A 24 24.13 1.43 0.14
N VAL A 25 23.72 2.22 1.13
CA VAL A 25 22.56 1.86 1.98
C VAL A 25 21.28 1.76 1.15
N ILE A 26 21.00 2.72 0.26
CA ILE A 26 19.78 2.71 -0.57
C ILE A 26 19.76 1.51 -1.56
N TYR A 27 20.91 1.12 -2.10
CA TYR A 27 21.01 0.04 -3.10
C TYR A 27 21.34 -1.34 -2.53
N SER A 28 21.95 -1.42 -1.34
CA SER A 28 22.33 -2.67 -0.66
C SER A 28 21.32 -3.10 0.39
N LEU A 29 20.44 -2.19 0.83
CA LEU A 29 19.20 -2.64 1.44
C LEU A 29 18.53 -3.50 0.36
N PRO A 30 18.32 -4.81 0.60
CA PRO A 30 17.44 -5.56 -0.26
C PRO A 30 16.14 -4.77 -0.23
N ARG A 31 15.78 -4.17 -1.37
CA ARG A 31 14.38 -3.87 -1.60
C ARG A 31 13.75 -5.22 -1.34
N TYR A 32 13.02 -5.34 -0.23
CA TYR A 32 11.99 -6.34 -0.12
C TYR A 32 11.01 -5.96 -1.23
N SER A 33 11.37 -6.33 -2.46
CA SER A 33 10.44 -6.82 -3.44
C SER A 33 9.60 -7.77 -2.63
N THR A 34 8.34 -7.40 -2.45
CA THR A 34 7.29 -8.30 -2.01
C THR A 34 7.16 -9.41 -3.07
N ASP A 35 8.19 -10.25 -3.18
CA ASP A 35 8.19 -11.58 -3.79
C ASP A 35 7.81 -12.59 -2.70
N ARG A 36 6.71 -12.30 -2.00
CA ARG A 36 5.92 -13.30 -1.30
C ARG A 36 4.52 -13.32 -1.87
N ASN A 37 4.44 -13.66 -3.14
CA ASN A 37 3.44 -14.62 -3.56
C ASN A 37 4.04 -15.47 -4.67
N SER A 38 4.76 -16.51 -4.28
CA SER A 38 4.83 -17.73 -5.08
C SER A 38 3.39 -18.15 -5.34
N VAL A 39 2.84 -17.78 -6.50
CA VAL A 39 1.61 -18.34 -7.04
C VAL A 39 1.92 -19.78 -7.42
N ALA A 40 1.93 -20.65 -6.40
CA ALA A 40 1.73 -22.06 -6.59
C ALA A 40 0.22 -22.26 -6.81
N THR A 41 -0.13 -22.34 -8.09
CA THR A 41 -1.02 -23.35 -8.66
C THR A 41 -2.33 -23.61 -7.92
N ASN A 42 -3.40 -23.00 -8.43
CA ASN A 42 -4.66 -23.70 -8.74
C ASN A 42 -5.54 -22.83 -9.65
N SER A 43 -5.11 -22.67 -10.90
CA SER A 43 -6.00 -22.33 -12.01
C SER A 43 -5.71 -23.29 -13.15
N ALA A 44 -6.14 -24.55 -12.96
CA ALA A 44 -6.34 -25.47 -14.07
C ALA A 44 -7.60 -25.03 -14.84
N ALA A 45 -7.41 -24.10 -15.77
CA ALA A 45 -8.25 -23.91 -16.94
C ALA A 45 -7.39 -23.14 -17.94
N GLY A 46 -6.69 -23.88 -18.79
CA GLY A 46 -5.90 -23.30 -19.85
C GLY A 46 -6.80 -22.55 -20.83
N THR A 47 -6.43 -21.31 -21.12
CA THR A 47 -6.48 -20.77 -22.48
C THR A 47 -5.17 -20.02 -22.69
N SER A 48 -4.52 -20.39 -23.77
CA SER A 48 -3.19 -20.00 -24.23
C SER A 48 -2.91 -18.50 -24.11
N GLU A 49 -1.64 -18.17 -23.93
CA GLU A 49 -1.08 -16.88 -24.33
C GLU A 49 -1.57 -16.52 -25.74
N ASP A 50 -2.24 -15.38 -25.90
CA ASP A 50 -2.18 -14.59 -27.13
C ASP A 50 -2.79 -13.20 -26.92
N GLY A 51 -2.01 -12.16 -27.21
CA GLY A 51 -2.50 -10.80 -27.44
C GLY A 51 -2.32 -9.81 -26.28
N VAL A 52 -1.27 -9.00 -26.35
CA VAL A 52 -1.32 -7.61 -25.88
C VAL A 52 -2.34 -6.89 -26.77
N GLY A 53 -3.63 -7.03 -26.43
CA GLY A 53 -4.72 -6.60 -27.31
C GLY A 53 -6.07 -7.12 -26.83
N GLY A 54 -6.46 -6.78 -25.60
CA GLY A 54 -7.83 -6.95 -25.14
C GLY A 54 -8.79 -6.04 -25.91
N THR A 55 -10.06 -6.41 -26.00
CA THR A 55 -11.07 -5.48 -26.53
C THR A 55 -11.07 -4.19 -25.68
N PRO A 56 -11.53 -3.03 -26.20
CA PRO A 56 -11.61 -1.81 -25.39
C PRO A 56 -12.33 -1.99 -24.05
N ALA A 57 -13.32 -2.91 -24.00
CA ALA A 57 -14.02 -3.28 -22.78
C ALA A 57 -13.10 -4.00 -21.77
N ASP A 58 -12.22 -4.89 -22.23
CA ASP A 58 -11.27 -5.60 -21.36
C ASP A 58 -10.23 -4.66 -20.77
N LEU A 59 -9.74 -3.70 -21.58
CA LEU A 59 -8.82 -2.66 -21.12
C LEU A 59 -9.49 -1.73 -20.08
N ILE A 60 -10.76 -1.37 -20.29
CA ILE A 60 -11.52 -0.57 -19.32
C ILE A 60 -11.74 -1.35 -18.02
N ASN A 61 -12.06 -2.65 -18.10
CA ASN A 61 -12.22 -3.49 -16.93
C ASN A 61 -10.90 -3.64 -16.16
N GLN A 62 -9.78 -3.81 -16.86
CA GLN A 62 -8.45 -3.85 -16.26
C GLN A 62 -8.12 -2.52 -15.59
N ALA A 63 -8.33 -1.38 -16.25
CA ALA A 63 -8.11 -0.06 -15.69
C ALA A 63 -8.97 0.19 -14.44
N ASN A 64 -10.23 -0.23 -14.44
CA ASN A 64 -11.11 -0.16 -13.28
C ASN A 64 -10.60 -1.01 -12.11
N SER A 65 -10.09 -2.22 -12.38
CA SER A 65 -9.52 -3.07 -11.33
C SER A 65 -8.26 -2.47 -10.69
N VAL A 66 -7.42 -1.80 -11.49
CA VAL A 66 -6.22 -1.09 -11.00
C VAL A 66 -6.64 0.13 -10.19
N LYS A 67 -7.64 0.88 -10.66
CA LYS A 67 -8.20 2.02 -9.94
C LYS A 67 -8.73 1.60 -8.56
N ILE A 68 -9.52 0.53 -8.48
CA ILE A 68 -10.06 0.01 -7.21
C ILE A 68 -8.92 -0.33 -6.24
N GLN A 69 -7.86 -0.99 -6.71
CA GLN A 69 -6.71 -1.31 -5.87
C GLN A 69 -5.95 -0.06 -5.41
N ALA A 70 -5.80 0.94 -6.28
CA ALA A 70 -5.16 2.20 -5.94
C ALA A 70 -6.00 2.98 -4.90
N ASP A 71 -7.32 3.03 -5.07
CA ASP A 71 -8.24 3.67 -4.13
C ASP A 71 -8.18 2.98 -2.76
N LEU A 72 -8.28 1.64 -2.71
CA LEU A 72 -8.15 0.87 -1.47
C LEU A 72 -6.78 1.08 -0.80
N LYS A 73 -5.69 1.13 -1.58
CA LYS A 73 -4.33 1.32 -1.05
C LYS A 73 -4.12 2.74 -0.51
N SER A 74 -4.71 3.73 -1.17
CA SER A 74 -4.70 5.13 -0.73
C SER A 74 -5.39 5.24 0.64
N ILE A 75 -6.61 4.71 0.76
CA ILE A 75 -7.36 4.72 2.02
C ILE A 75 -6.63 3.92 3.11
N GLN A 76 -6.05 2.75 2.78
CA GLN A 76 -5.22 1.99 3.71
C GLN A 76 -4.10 2.84 4.31
N THR A 77 -3.39 3.59 3.45
CA THR A 77 -2.26 4.42 3.88
C THR A 77 -2.73 5.54 4.82
N GLN A 78 -3.86 6.17 4.49
CA GLN A 78 -4.47 7.20 5.34
C GLN A 78 -4.94 6.64 6.69
N MET A 79 -5.52 5.43 6.72
CA MET A 79 -5.90 4.76 7.96
C MET A 79 -4.71 4.41 8.86
N ILE A 80 -3.60 3.95 8.28
CA ILE A 80 -2.37 3.68 9.02
C ILE A 80 -1.81 4.98 9.60
N ALA A 81 -1.81 6.07 8.82
CA ALA A 81 -1.37 7.39 9.31
C ALA A 81 -2.27 7.90 10.44
N TYR A 82 -3.59 7.78 10.31
CA TYR A 82 -4.54 8.16 11.35
C TYR A 82 -4.30 7.36 12.64
N TYR A 83 -4.15 6.04 12.55
CA TYR A 83 -3.86 5.20 13.71
C TYR A 83 -2.52 5.55 14.35
N ALA A 84 -1.49 5.85 13.56
CA ALA A 84 -0.18 6.25 14.08
C ALA A 84 -0.23 7.59 14.84
N GLU A 85 -1.14 8.50 14.49
CA GLU A 85 -1.29 9.79 15.17
C GLU A 85 -2.28 9.76 16.34
N GLN A 86 -3.42 9.07 16.20
CA GLN A 86 -4.50 9.06 17.19
C GLN A 86 -4.46 7.84 18.12
N GLY A 87 -3.68 6.81 17.79
CA GLY A 87 -3.63 5.54 18.51
C GLY A 87 -4.89 4.67 18.37
N VAL A 88 -5.85 5.10 17.54
CA VAL A 88 -7.12 4.42 17.28
C VAL A 88 -7.48 4.50 15.80
N TYR A 89 -8.21 3.51 15.29
CA TYR A 89 -8.78 3.59 13.96
C TYR A 89 -9.97 4.57 13.93
N PRO A 90 -10.21 5.24 12.81
CA PRO A 90 -11.29 6.22 12.70
C PRO A 90 -12.66 5.55 12.86
N ASN A 91 -13.68 6.26 13.29
CA ASN A 91 -15.01 5.66 13.40
C ASN A 91 -15.71 5.59 12.03
N SER A 92 -15.31 6.47 11.11
CA SER A 92 -15.85 6.51 9.76
C SER A 92 -14.84 7.03 8.72
N LEU A 93 -15.17 6.88 7.43
CA LEU A 93 -14.35 7.41 6.32
C LEU A 93 -14.35 8.96 6.29
N GLU A 94 -15.38 9.59 6.85
CA GLU A 94 -15.48 11.04 6.97
C GLU A 94 -14.43 11.61 7.95
N ASP A 95 -14.11 10.87 9.02
CA ASP A 95 -13.04 11.24 9.95
C ASP A 95 -11.69 11.27 9.23
N LEU A 96 -11.45 10.30 8.34
CA LEU A 96 -10.26 10.22 7.49
C LEU A 96 -10.16 11.44 6.55
N THR A 97 -11.28 11.80 5.95
CA THR A 97 -11.38 12.94 5.02
C THR A 97 -11.12 14.26 5.75
N SER A 98 -11.64 14.40 6.97
CA SER A 98 -11.43 15.59 7.81
C SER A 98 -9.98 15.72 8.27
N PHE A 99 -9.31 14.60 8.52
CA PHE A 99 -7.92 14.54 8.96
C PHE A 99 -6.92 14.82 7.82
N MET A 100 -7.09 14.19 6.65
CA MET A 100 -6.14 14.30 5.52
C MET A 100 -6.50 15.40 4.52
N GLY A 101 -7.67 16.05 4.65
CA GLY A 101 -8.18 17.05 3.71
C GLY A 101 -8.45 16.52 2.29
N THR A 102 -8.39 15.20 2.11
CA THR A 102 -8.62 14.51 0.83
C THR A 102 -9.89 13.68 0.95
N GLN A 103 -10.86 13.89 0.07
CA GLN A 103 -12.05 13.05 0.06
C GLN A 103 -11.65 11.62 -0.30
N ALA A 104 -11.85 10.70 0.64
CA ALA A 104 -11.85 9.27 0.38
C ALA A 104 -13.18 8.87 -0.31
N THR A 105 -13.56 9.53 -1.40
CA THR A 105 -14.77 9.17 -2.16
C THR A 105 -14.45 8.14 -3.23
N ALA A 106 -14.40 6.88 -2.82
CA ALA A 106 -14.47 5.76 -3.72
C ALA A 106 -15.86 5.14 -3.62
N SER A 107 -16.72 5.44 -4.60
CA SER A 107 -18.02 4.78 -4.73
C SER A 107 -17.82 3.27 -4.69
N LYS A 108 -18.53 2.58 -3.78
CA LYS A 108 -18.47 1.12 -3.53
C LYS A 108 -17.36 0.62 -2.61
N ILE A 109 -16.61 1.50 -1.93
CA ILE A 109 -15.78 1.07 -0.78
C ILE A 109 -16.61 1.13 0.49
N THR A 110 -16.65 0.00 1.21
CA THR A 110 -17.29 -0.13 2.52
C THR A 110 -16.21 -0.13 3.60
N TYR A 111 -16.46 0.67 4.64
CA TYR A 111 -15.63 0.73 5.84
C TYR A 111 -16.46 0.30 7.04
N ILE A 112 -15.88 -0.53 7.91
CA ILE A 112 -16.50 -0.97 9.16
C ILE A 112 -15.46 -0.82 10.27
N SER A 113 -15.73 0.05 11.25
CA SER A 113 -14.98 0.07 12.51
C SER A 113 -15.50 -1.06 13.40
N CYS A 114 -14.60 -1.95 13.81
CA CYS A 114 -14.93 -3.09 14.67
C CYS A 114 -14.60 -2.79 16.14
N SER A 115 -13.50 -2.07 16.37
CA SER A 115 -13.05 -1.58 17.66
C SER A 115 -12.04 -0.45 17.44
N ASP A 116 -11.60 0.19 18.52
CA ASP A 116 -10.54 1.21 18.48
C ASP A 116 -9.25 0.70 17.80
N GLN A 117 -9.02 -0.62 17.80
CA GLN A 117 -7.78 -1.23 17.29
C GLN A 117 -8.03 -2.21 16.15
N SER A 118 -9.26 -2.30 15.64
CA SER A 118 -9.56 -3.16 14.51
C SER A 118 -10.60 -2.54 13.59
N ALA A 119 -10.34 -2.60 12.29
CA ALA A 119 -11.24 -2.08 11.28
C ALA A 119 -11.17 -2.90 9.99
N LEU A 120 -12.17 -2.73 9.13
CA LEU A 120 -12.29 -3.41 7.87
C LEU A 120 -12.54 -2.40 6.77
N LEU A 121 -11.89 -2.61 5.64
CA LEU A 121 -12.09 -1.83 4.43
C LEU A 121 -12.19 -2.79 3.25
N TYR A 122 -13.28 -2.77 2.50
CA TYR A 122 -13.40 -3.63 1.32
C TYR A 122 -14.22 -2.96 0.22
N HIS A 123 -13.97 -3.34 -1.03
CA HIS A 123 -14.76 -2.89 -2.17
C HIS A 123 -15.91 -3.88 -2.45
N ASP A 124 -17.11 -3.37 -2.76
CA ASP A 124 -18.33 -4.14 -3.07
C ASP A 124 -18.32 -4.72 -4.50
N SER A 125 -17.17 -5.26 -4.91
CA SER A 125 -17.00 -6.03 -6.14
C SER A 125 -16.91 -7.52 -5.82
N SER A 126 -17.12 -8.37 -6.82
CA SER A 126 -16.92 -9.81 -6.71
C SER A 126 -15.58 -10.15 -6.06
N GLY A 127 -15.61 -10.95 -4.99
CA GLY A 127 -14.42 -11.34 -4.23
C GLY A 127 -14.01 -10.37 -3.11
N TYR A 128 -14.79 -9.31 -2.86
CA TYR A 128 -14.62 -8.35 -1.77
C TYR A 128 -13.17 -7.98 -1.46
N PRO A 129 -12.41 -7.48 -2.46
CA PRO A 129 -11.01 -7.13 -2.25
C PRO A 129 -10.92 -5.99 -1.24
N GLY A 130 -10.06 -6.15 -0.24
CA GLY A 130 -9.99 -5.23 0.87
C GLY A 130 -8.81 -5.50 1.80
N PHE A 131 -8.90 -4.89 2.97
CA PHE A 131 -7.92 -4.96 4.04
C PHE A 131 -8.63 -5.14 5.38
N VAL A 132 -8.07 -6.00 6.21
CA VAL A 132 -8.41 -6.13 7.62
C VAL A 132 -7.27 -5.48 8.40
N PHE A 133 -7.63 -4.57 9.28
CA PHE A 133 -6.71 -3.86 10.17
C PHE A 133 -6.90 -4.43 11.57
N ASN A 134 -5.81 -4.86 12.20
CA ASN A 134 -5.82 -5.37 13.57
C ASN A 134 -4.51 -4.98 14.26
N HIS A 135 -4.56 -4.07 15.22
CA HIS A 135 -3.40 -3.69 16.04
C HIS A 135 -2.12 -3.47 15.20
N GLU A 136 -2.18 -2.52 14.26
CA GLU A 136 -1.07 -2.18 13.33
C GLU A 136 -0.78 -3.22 12.23
N GLU A 137 -1.31 -4.44 12.34
CA GLU A 137 -1.23 -5.43 11.28
C GLU A 137 -2.30 -5.14 10.22
N VAL A 138 -1.89 -5.12 8.95
CA VAL A 138 -2.81 -5.00 7.83
C VAL A 138 -2.71 -6.22 6.94
N THR A 139 -3.78 -7.00 6.91
CA THR A 139 -3.88 -8.21 6.10
C THR A 139 -4.82 -7.99 4.91
N PRO A 140 -4.43 -8.38 3.69
CA PRO A 140 -5.33 -8.31 2.55
C PRO A 140 -6.46 -9.33 2.72
N SER A 141 -7.70 -8.88 2.52
CA SER A 141 -8.88 -9.74 2.49
C SER A 141 -9.39 -9.90 1.06
N LYS A 142 -9.70 -11.14 0.68
CA LYS A 142 -10.36 -11.50 -0.58
C LYS A 142 -11.19 -12.76 -0.33
N GLY A 143 -12.39 -12.86 -0.87
CA GLY A 143 -13.22 -14.06 -0.76
C GLY A 143 -14.72 -13.81 -0.85
N SER A 144 -15.50 -14.81 -0.45
CA SER A 144 -16.93 -14.73 -0.18
C SER A 144 -17.23 -15.70 0.96
N PRO A 145 -17.93 -15.30 2.04
CA PRO A 145 -18.69 -14.06 2.24
C PRO A 145 -17.83 -12.78 2.45
N PRO A 146 -18.44 -11.57 2.43
CA PRO A 146 -17.73 -10.33 2.74
C PRO A 146 -17.08 -10.41 4.13
N PRO A 147 -15.91 -9.78 4.32
CA PRO A 147 -15.23 -9.80 5.60
C PRO A 147 -16.09 -9.09 6.66
N SER A 148 -16.24 -9.72 7.82
CA SER A 148 -16.96 -9.19 8.96
C SER A 148 -16.02 -9.01 10.14
N CYS A 149 -16.39 -8.12 11.07
CA CYS A 149 -15.69 -8.02 12.34
C CYS A 149 -15.76 -9.39 13.02
N GLY A 150 -14.62 -10.04 13.20
CA GLY A 150 -14.58 -11.28 13.97
C GLY A 150 -15.12 -11.01 15.36
N THR A 151 -16.06 -11.83 15.81
CA THR A 151 -16.50 -11.88 17.22
C THR A 151 -15.39 -12.38 18.11
#